data_AF-A0A2D9NGT4-F1
#
_entry.id   AF-A0A2D9NGT4-F1
#
_cell.length_a   1.000
_cell.length_b   1.000
_cell.length_c   1.000
_cell.angle_alpha   90.00
_cell.angle_beta   90.00
_cell.angle_gamma   90.00
#
_symmetry.space_group_name_H-M   'P 1'
#
loop_
_entity.id
_entity.type
_entity.pdbx_description
1 polymer ?
#
loop_
_entity_poly.entity_id
_entity_poly.type
_entity_poly.pdbx_seq_one_letter_code
_entity_poly.pdbx_strand_id
1 'polypeptide(L)'
;MSGPLFDDDSVARELELIAGETKTIQWQSPNGELFSLELPHTVYPPREDTDFMARNLIKMGPGKRRKCLELGIGSGVLSLL
;
A
#
# COMPACT_ATOMS: atom_id res chain seq x y z
N MET A 1 28.18 -7.78 13.88
CA MET A 1 27.26 -8.93 13.96
C MET A 1 26.67 -9.11 12.57
N SER A 2 27.29 -9.91 11.72
CA SER A 2 26.68 -10.34 10.46
C SER A 2 25.54 -11.30 10.84
N GLY A 3 24.31 -11.02 10.38
CA GLY A 3 23.17 -11.92 10.58
C GLY A 3 23.43 -13.31 9.96
N PRO A 4 22.55 -14.30 10.21
CA PRO A 4 22.69 -15.61 9.60
C PRO A 4 22.81 -15.51 8.08
N LEU A 5 23.67 -16.35 7.51
CA LEU A 5 23.85 -16.48 6.06
C LEU A 5 22.51 -16.90 5.45
N PHE A 6 22.05 -16.24 4.38
CA PHE A 6 20.85 -16.64 3.65
C PHE A 6 21.00 -18.10 3.22
N ASP A 7 20.20 -18.98 3.81
CA ASP A 7 20.17 -20.42 3.56
C ASP A 7 18.87 -20.83 2.88
N ASP A 8 18.79 -22.09 2.47
CA ASP A 8 17.64 -22.63 1.75
C ASP A 8 16.34 -22.54 2.57
N ASP A 9 16.43 -22.64 3.91
CA ASP A 9 15.29 -22.48 4.83
C ASP A 9 14.77 -21.04 4.83
N SER A 10 15.67 -20.05 4.72
CA SER A 10 15.31 -18.63 4.57
C SER A 10 14.58 -18.38 3.26
N VAL A 11 15.01 -19.03 2.17
CA VAL A 11 14.34 -18.94 0.86
C VAL A 11 12.97 -19.61 0.89
N ALA A 12 12.87 -20.81 1.45
CA ALA A 12 11.61 -21.56 1.53
C ALA A 12 10.53 -20.77 2.29
N ARG A 13 10.89 -20.14 3.41
CA ARG A 13 9.98 -19.30 4.20
C ARG A 13 9.49 -18.08 3.43
N GLU A 14 10.37 -17.42 2.66
CA GLU A 14 9.98 -16.28 1.85
C GLU A 14 9.02 -16.69 0.72
N LEU A 15 9.23 -17.86 0.11
CA LEU A 15 8.32 -18.41 -0.89
C LEU A 15 6.94 -18.73 -0.29
N GLU A 16 6.90 -19.34 0.90
CA GLU A 16 5.65 -19.60 1.62
C GLU A 16 4.92 -18.31 1.98
N LEU A 17 5.65 -17.29 2.43
CA LEU A 17 5.09 -15.96 2.66
C LEU A 17 4.50 -15.44 1.36
N ILE A 18 5.26 -15.30 0.26
CA ILE A 18 4.76 -14.76 -1.01
C ILE A 18 3.54 -15.52 -1.54
N ALA A 19 3.47 -16.84 -1.34
CA ALA A 19 2.37 -17.69 -1.79
C ALA A 19 1.05 -17.48 -1.01
N GLY A 20 1.05 -16.74 0.09
CA GLY A 20 -0.15 -16.48 0.89
C GLY A 20 -1.24 -15.73 0.10
N GLU A 21 -2.50 -16.03 0.42
CA GLU A 21 -3.67 -15.54 -0.32
C GLU A 21 -3.76 -14.01 -0.38
N THR A 22 -4.22 -13.50 -1.52
CA THR A 22 -4.57 -12.09 -1.69
C THR A 22 -5.91 -11.79 -1.07
N LYS A 23 -6.07 -10.58 -0.53
CA LYS A 23 -7.32 -10.08 0.04
C LYS A 23 -7.88 -8.99 -0.86
N THR A 24 -9.15 -9.11 -1.20
CA THR A 24 -9.90 -8.01 -1.81
C THR A 24 -10.40 -7.09 -0.72
N ILE A 25 -10.10 -5.81 -0.84
CA ILE A 25 -10.61 -4.77 0.05
C ILE A 25 -11.32 -3.69 -0.76
N GLN A 26 -12.26 -3.01 -0.10
CA GLN A 26 -12.92 -1.84 -0.65
C GLN A 26 -12.52 -0.62 0.16
N TRP A 27 -12.07 0.42 -0.52
CA TRP A 27 -11.73 1.69 0.08
C TRP A 27 -12.50 2.80 -0.63
N GLN A 28 -13.28 3.57 0.13
CA GLN A 28 -14.00 4.73 -0.41
C GLN A 28 -13.15 5.98 -0.18
N SER A 29 -12.79 6.65 -1.26
CA SER A 29 -12.00 7.86 -1.18
C SER A 29 -12.83 9.02 -0.61
N PRO A 30 -12.18 10.11 -0.17
CA PRO A 30 -12.91 11.26 0.34
C PRO A 30 -13.76 12.01 -0.70
N ASN A 31 -13.59 11.75 -2.00
CA ASN A 31 -14.43 12.30 -3.06
C ASN A 31 -15.64 11.39 -3.38
N GLY A 32 -15.75 10.23 -2.73
CA GLY A 32 -16.84 9.27 -2.87
C GLY A 32 -16.57 8.10 -3.82
N GLU A 33 -15.46 8.14 -4.56
CA GLU A 33 -15.04 7.05 -5.46
C GLU A 33 -14.68 5.78 -4.67
N LEU A 34 -15.14 4.62 -5.17
CA LEU A 34 -14.89 3.33 -4.53
C LEU A 34 -13.78 2.60 -5.28
N PHE A 35 -12.68 2.33 -4.58
CA PHE A 35 -11.56 1.53 -5.06
C PHE A 35 -11.71 0.09 -4.56
N SER A 36 -11.69 -0.88 -5.49
CA SER A 36 -11.59 -2.30 -5.18
C SER A 36 -10.15 -2.74 -5.41
N LEU A 37 -9.42 -3.06 -4.34
CA LEU A 37 -8.01 -3.40 -4.39
C LEU A 37 -7.81 -4.88 -4.06
N GLU A 38 -7.02 -5.57 -4.86
CA GLU A 38 -6.50 -6.89 -4.54
C GLU A 38 -5.09 -6.73 -3.95
N LEU A 39 -4.96 -7.03 -2.66
CA LEU A 39 -3.71 -6.83 -1.93
C LEU A 39 -3.11 -8.19 -1.56
N PRO A 40 -1.81 -8.42 -1.80
CA PRO A 40 -1.09 -9.50 -1.13
C PRO A 40 -1.23 -9.37 0.39
N HIS A 41 -1.32 -10.49 1.11
CA HIS A 41 -1.44 -10.47 2.58
C HIS A 41 -0.27 -9.79 3.31
N THR A 42 0.89 -9.61 2.65
CA THR A 42 2.04 -8.85 3.16
C THR A 42 1.90 -7.34 3.01
N VAL A 43 0.92 -6.86 2.24
CA VAL A 43 0.67 -5.44 2.01
C VAL A 43 -0.34 -4.92 3.02
N TYR A 44 -0.01 -3.77 3.63
CA TYR A 44 -0.89 -3.14 4.61
C TYR A 44 -2.10 -2.48 3.91
N PRO A 45 -3.34 -2.78 4.31
CA PRO A 45 -4.52 -2.13 3.76
C PRO A 45 -4.60 -0.66 4.22
N PRO A 46 -5.24 0.24 3.44
CA PRO A 46 -5.46 1.61 3.84
C PRO A 46 -6.33 1.66 5.11
N ARG A 47 -6.01 2.59 6.01
CA ARG A 47 -6.71 2.79 7.28
C ARG A 47 -7.03 4.27 7.49
N GLU A 48 -7.45 4.62 8.71
CA GLU A 48 -7.83 5.98 9.09
C GLU A 48 -6.75 7.02 8.80
N ASP A 49 -5.47 6.69 8.99
CA ASP A 49 -4.33 7.54 8.65
C ASP A 49 -4.25 7.84 7.15
N THR A 50 -4.54 6.82 6.33
CA THR A 50 -4.64 6.92 4.88
C THR A 50 -5.80 7.83 4.48
N ASP A 51 -6.98 7.68 5.12
CA ASP A 51 -8.13 8.55 4.90
C ASP A 51 -7.84 10.00 5.26
N PHE A 52 -7.16 10.21 6.39
CA PHE A 52 -6.76 11.54 6.84
C PHE A 52 -5.80 12.19 5.84
N MET A 53 -4.82 11.43 5.32
CA MET A 53 -3.88 11.94 4.32
C MET A 53 -4.58 12.25 2.99
N ALA A 54 -5.44 11.34 2.49
CA ALA A 54 -6.24 11.52 1.28
C ALA A 54 -7.08 12.81 1.33
N ARG A 55 -7.77 13.06 2.46
CA ARG A 55 -8.59 14.28 2.66
C ARG A 55 -7.77 15.56 2.54
N ASN A 56 -6.51 15.53 2.99
CA ASN A 56 -5.64 16.70 2.93
C ASN A 56 -4.97 16.86 1.56
N LEU A 57 -4.61 15.77 0.89
CA LEU A 57 -4.10 15.79 -0.49
C LEU A 57 -5.12 16.39 -1.45
N ILE A 58 -6.40 16.00 -1.35
CA ILE A 58 -7.47 16.54 -2.20
C ILE A 58 -7.59 18.06 -2.04
N LYS A 59 -7.44 18.59 -0.81
CA LYS A 59 -7.48 20.04 -0.56
C LYS A 59 -6.34 20.80 -1.24
N MET A 60 -5.22 20.15 -1.58
CA MET A 60 -4.12 20.77 -2.30
C MET A 60 -4.43 21.02 -3.78
N GLY A 61 -5.52 20.42 -4.31
CA GLY A 61 -6.02 20.61 -5.66
C GLY A 61 -5.17 19.91 -6.73
N PRO A 62 -5.31 20.27 -8.02
CA PRO A 62 -4.83 19.49 -9.17
C PRO A 62 -3.30 19.52 -9.39
N GLY A 63 -2.51 19.82 -8.36
CA GLY A 63 -1.04 19.75 -8.42
C GLY A 63 -0.34 20.85 -9.23
N LYS A 64 -0.98 21.48 -10.23
CA LYS A 64 -0.42 22.58 -11.05
C LYS A 64 1.01 22.29 -11.56
N ARG A 65 1.23 21.10 -12.14
CA ARG A 65 2.53 20.59 -12.63
C ARG A 65 3.60 20.32 -11.57
N ARG A 66 3.25 20.39 -10.27
CA ARG A 66 4.12 19.89 -9.20
C ARG A 66 4.20 18.37 -9.25
N LYS A 67 5.30 17.81 -8.75
CA LYS A 67 5.51 16.37 -8.63
C LYS A 67 5.38 15.97 -7.17
N CYS A 68 4.82 14.79 -6.93
CA CYS A 68 4.76 14.16 -5.61
C CYS A 68 5.46 12.80 -5.69
N LEU A 69 5.99 12.34 -4.56
CA LEU A 69 6.55 11.01 -4.38
C LEU A 69 5.99 10.44 -3.09
N GLU A 70 5.37 9.26 -3.16
CA GLU A 70 4.94 8.51 -2.00
C GLU A 70 6.05 7.53 -1.59
N LEU A 71 6.46 7.59 -0.33
CA LEU A 71 7.41 6.66 0.26
C LEU A 71 6.65 5.65 1.12
N GLY A 72 7.00 4.37 1.03
CA GLY A 72 6.27 3.33 1.76
C GLY A 72 4.84 3.17 1.26
N ILE A 73 4.68 3.13 -0.07
CA ILE A 73 3.40 3.18 -0.79
C ILE A 73 2.36 2.14 -0.33
N GLY A 74 2.77 0.99 0.21
CA GLY A 74 1.86 0.00 0.76
C GLY A 74 0.80 -0.43 -0.26
N SER A 75 -0.47 -0.22 0.06
CA SER A 75 -1.61 -0.47 -0.84
C SER A 75 -1.64 0.43 -2.08
N GLY A 76 -0.93 1.56 -2.06
CA GLY A 76 -0.82 2.51 -3.17
C GLY A 76 -2.05 3.38 -3.43
N VAL A 77 -3.05 3.32 -2.55
CA VAL A 77 -4.33 3.99 -2.79
C VAL A 77 -4.21 5.52 -2.86
N LEU A 78 -3.23 6.13 -2.18
CA LEU A 78 -2.99 7.58 -2.24
C LEU A 78 -2.36 8.04 -3.55
N SER A 79 -1.56 7.18 -4.18
CA SER A 79 -0.99 7.44 -5.51
C SER A 79 -2.02 7.28 -6.64
N LEU A 80 -3.09 6.52 -6.40
CA LEU A 80 -4.21 6.36 -7.34
C LEU A 80 -5.23 7.51 -7.25
N LEU A 81 -5.26 8.23 -6.13
CA LEU A 81 -6.17 9.34 -5.82
C LEU A 81 -5.85 10.62 -6.62
#